data_AF-A0A7Y4AR45-F1
#
_entry.id   AF-A0A7Y4AR45-F1
#
_cell.length_a   1.000
_cell.length_b   1.000
_cell.length_c   1.000
_cell.angle_alpha   90.00
_cell.angle_beta   90.00
_cell.angle_gamma   90.00
#
_symmetry.space_group_name_H-M   'P 1'
#
loop_
_entity.id
_entity.type
_entity.pdbx_description
1 polymer ?
#
loop_
_entity_poly.entity_id
_entity_poly.type
_entity_poly.pdbx_seq_one_letter_code
_entity_poly.pdbx_strand_id
1 'polypeptide(L)'
;MSEHVYITRSNMQKLESSAKANTRNVSELVQCYDSQLTNLLSKPELEFLSSTKLVLETINESYALLEVEYSKLQIKTTRLPPNSRWVYLGGAPAYHKDKNCSRLHQDYLNFEIPEELPESRISEYRKFFIDNLSLFHEDAERFYVRISTRFGLKTSQVRTIQHDNSGYNEMRNSVFNVDLATQNIRAHITKMLDYKNSDPTVHKLIHSVGFATHKAMDYKSNKKYIDLDGDNPVKQWHQLKLQLKTLLIDHMISVTNPELAFNQSVLDTAGFISCKECSGFNSTIKL
;
A
#
# COMPACT_ATOMS: atom_id res chain seq x y z
N MET A 1 -13.07 -2.54 -26.55
CA MET A 1 -13.53 -2.89 -25.20
C MET A 1 -12.28 -3.02 -24.35
N SER A 2 -12.06 -2.10 -23.42
CA SER A 2 -10.94 -2.28 -22.48
C SER A 2 -11.19 -3.50 -21.59
N GLU A 3 -10.14 -4.25 -21.32
CA GLU A 3 -10.19 -5.38 -20.39
C GLU A 3 -10.01 -4.83 -18.97
N HIS A 4 -10.91 -5.21 -18.05
CA HIS A 4 -10.82 -4.84 -16.65
C HIS A 4 -10.02 -5.88 -15.86
N VAL A 5 -9.10 -5.41 -15.02
CA VAL A 5 -8.17 -6.23 -14.23
C VAL A 5 -8.06 -5.71 -12.79
N TYR A 6 -7.50 -6.52 -11.90
CA TYR A 6 -7.42 -6.26 -10.46
C TYR A 6 -5.97 -6.13 -10.01
N ILE A 7 -5.71 -5.35 -8.96
CA ILE A 7 -4.37 -5.18 -8.38
C ILE A 7 -4.44 -5.27 -6.85
N THR A 8 -3.33 -5.65 -6.23
CA THR A 8 -3.22 -5.61 -4.77
C THR A 8 -3.24 -4.17 -4.26
N ARG A 9 -3.60 -3.96 -2.99
CA ARG A 9 -3.54 -2.63 -2.37
C ARG A 9 -2.14 -2.03 -2.34
N SER A 10 -1.12 -2.86 -2.13
CA SER A 10 0.28 -2.41 -2.23
C SER A 10 0.58 -1.83 -3.62
N ASN A 11 0.08 -2.47 -4.67
CA ASN A 11 0.26 -1.97 -6.03
C ASN A 11 -0.60 -0.73 -6.33
N MET A 12 -1.80 -0.64 -5.77
CA MET A 12 -2.60 0.60 -5.82
C MET A 12 -1.88 1.76 -5.13
N GLN A 13 -1.26 1.54 -3.97
CA GLN A 13 -0.46 2.56 -3.29
C GLN A 13 0.76 3.03 -4.10
N LYS A 14 1.36 2.14 -4.90
CA LYS A 14 2.43 2.52 -5.84
C LYS A 14 1.90 3.46 -6.93
N LEU A 15 0.68 3.23 -7.45
CA LEU A 15 0.01 4.14 -8.37
C LEU A 15 -0.33 5.49 -7.70
N GLU A 16 -0.87 5.45 -6.49
CA GLU A 16 -1.18 6.67 -5.72
C GLU A 16 0.09 7.52 -5.49
N SER A 17 1.21 6.86 -5.20
CA SER A 17 2.50 7.52 -4.95
C SER A 17 3.17 8.04 -6.22
N SER A 18 2.93 7.42 -7.38
CA SER A 18 3.50 7.87 -8.66
C SER A 18 2.72 9.02 -9.28
N ALA A 19 1.47 9.27 -8.85
CA ALA A 19 0.67 10.41 -9.27
C ALA A 19 1.39 11.73 -8.96
N LYS A 20 1.64 12.54 -9.98
CA LYS A 20 2.38 13.80 -9.85
C LYS A 20 1.56 14.82 -9.06
N ALA A 21 2.24 15.70 -8.34
CA ALA A 21 1.58 16.72 -7.53
C ALA A 21 0.64 17.65 -8.35
N ASN A 22 0.94 17.89 -9.62
CA ASN A 22 0.17 18.76 -10.50
C ASN A 22 -1.08 18.11 -11.11
N THR A 23 -1.22 16.78 -11.06
CA THR A 23 -2.43 16.06 -11.49
C THR A 23 -3.41 15.87 -10.33
N ARG A 24 -3.04 16.31 -9.11
CA ARG A 24 -3.88 16.20 -7.92
C ARG A 24 -4.78 17.42 -7.81
N ASN A 25 -6.09 17.22 -7.92
CA ASN A 25 -7.06 18.28 -7.68
C ASN A 25 -7.54 18.28 -6.21
N VAL A 26 -6.71 18.83 -5.32
CA VAL A 26 -7.05 18.95 -3.89
C VAL A 26 -8.26 19.87 -3.68
N SER A 27 -8.36 20.95 -4.44
CA SER A 27 -9.48 21.90 -4.33
C SER A 27 -10.82 21.24 -4.64
N GLU A 28 -10.88 20.44 -5.71
CA GLU A 28 -12.09 19.68 -6.05
C GLU A 28 -12.43 18.63 -4.99
N LEU A 29 -11.44 17.87 -4.49
CA LEU A 29 -11.67 16.93 -3.39
C LEU A 29 -12.30 17.63 -2.17
N VAL A 30 -11.74 18.77 -1.77
CA VAL A 30 -12.24 19.56 -0.63
C VAL A 30 -13.66 20.07 -0.89
N GLN A 31 -13.96 20.55 -2.10
CA GLN A 31 -15.29 21.01 -2.49
C GLN A 31 -16.33 19.88 -2.52
N CYS A 32 -15.95 18.67 -2.93
CA CYS A 32 -16.85 17.52 -2.97
C CYS A 32 -17.30 17.07 -1.57
N TYR A 33 -16.46 17.24 -0.54
CA TYR A 33 -16.74 16.72 0.80
C TYR A 33 -17.04 17.83 1.81
N ASP A 34 -16.04 18.63 2.17
CA ASP A 34 -16.15 19.69 3.16
C ASP A 34 -14.91 20.61 3.14
N SER A 35 -15.13 21.93 3.18
CA SER A 35 -14.04 22.91 3.20
C SER A 35 -13.14 22.80 4.44
N GLN A 36 -13.67 22.28 5.55
CA GLN A 36 -12.95 22.06 6.81
C GLN A 36 -11.85 21.01 6.69
N LEU A 37 -11.84 20.18 5.65
CA LEU A 37 -10.77 19.20 5.44
C LEU A 37 -9.38 19.83 5.44
N THR A 38 -9.26 21.06 4.92
CA THR A 38 -8.00 21.85 4.94
C THR A 38 -7.52 22.23 6.35
N ASN A 39 -8.42 22.28 7.33
CA ASN A 39 -8.13 22.58 8.73
C ASN A 39 -7.87 21.31 9.57
N LEU A 40 -8.22 20.14 9.04
CA LEU A 40 -8.20 18.86 9.72
C LEU A 40 -7.07 17.94 9.23
N LEU A 41 -6.74 18.01 7.95
CA LEU A 41 -5.74 17.17 7.29
C LEU A 41 -4.58 18.02 6.76
N SER A 42 -3.37 17.46 6.84
CA SER A 42 -2.20 18.13 6.27
C SER A 42 -2.23 18.10 4.73
N LYS A 43 -1.49 19.00 4.09
CA LYS A 43 -1.35 19.02 2.63
C LYS A 43 -0.92 17.65 2.04
N PRO A 44 0.09 16.94 2.58
CA PRO A 44 0.42 15.60 2.08
C PRO A 44 -0.71 14.57 2.22
N GLU A 45 -1.53 14.67 3.28
CA GLU A 45 -2.68 13.79 3.48
C GLU A 45 -3.80 14.07 2.46
N LEU A 46 -4.07 15.35 2.18
CA LEU A 46 -5.04 15.74 1.15
C LEU A 46 -4.56 15.36 -0.25
N GLU A 47 -3.28 15.56 -0.55
CA GLU A 47 -2.68 15.14 -1.80
C GLU A 47 -2.77 13.63 -2.00
N PHE A 48 -2.53 12.84 -0.95
CA PHE A 48 -2.71 11.39 -0.99
C PHE A 48 -4.16 11.01 -1.32
N LEU A 49 -5.15 11.61 -0.65
CA LEU A 49 -6.56 11.36 -0.93
C LEU A 49 -6.96 11.74 -2.37
N SER A 50 -6.45 12.85 -2.88
CA SER A 50 -6.65 13.25 -4.29
C SER A 50 -6.03 12.24 -5.25
N SER A 51 -4.85 11.70 -4.95
CA SER A 51 -4.25 10.63 -5.73
C SER A 51 -5.04 9.33 -5.68
N THR A 52 -5.61 8.96 -4.53
CA THR A 52 -6.52 7.82 -4.43
C THR A 52 -7.77 8.02 -5.30
N LYS A 53 -8.40 9.20 -5.25
CA LYS A 53 -9.55 9.53 -6.11
C LYS A 53 -9.22 9.33 -7.59
N LEU A 54 -8.12 9.94 -8.04
CA LEU A 54 -7.65 9.86 -9.42
C LEU A 54 -7.42 8.41 -9.87
N VAL A 55 -6.75 7.60 -9.03
CA VAL A 55 -6.51 6.17 -9.31
C VAL A 55 -7.81 5.37 -9.42
N LEU A 56 -8.82 5.65 -8.61
CA LEU A 56 -10.10 4.96 -8.68
C LEU A 56 -10.87 5.30 -9.96
N GLU A 57 -10.76 6.53 -10.47
CA GLU A 57 -11.42 7.00 -11.69
C GLU A 57 -10.88 6.34 -12.97
N THR A 58 -9.73 5.64 -12.90
CA THR A 58 -9.12 4.92 -14.04
C THR A 58 -9.95 3.79 -14.62
N ILE A 59 -10.99 3.34 -13.91
CA ILE A 59 -11.96 2.38 -14.44
C ILE A 59 -12.73 2.96 -15.65
N ASN A 60 -12.88 4.29 -15.72
CA ASN A 60 -13.70 4.94 -16.73
C ASN A 60 -12.90 5.27 -17.99
N GLU A 61 -13.23 4.62 -19.12
CA GLU A 61 -12.61 4.85 -20.44
C GLU A 61 -12.74 6.31 -20.94
N SER A 62 -13.76 7.06 -20.50
CA SER A 62 -14.08 8.39 -21.04
C SER A 62 -13.16 9.52 -20.60
N TYR A 63 -12.23 9.28 -19.68
CA TYR A 63 -11.26 10.30 -19.31
C TYR A 63 -10.00 10.21 -20.17
N ALA A 64 -10.07 10.73 -21.40
CA ALA A 64 -8.91 10.90 -22.28
C ALA A 64 -7.77 11.73 -21.65
N LEU A 65 -8.06 12.52 -20.60
CA LEU A 65 -7.07 13.21 -19.77
C LEU A 65 -6.18 12.22 -18.97
N LEU A 66 -6.70 11.04 -18.62
CA LEU A 66 -5.95 10.02 -17.88
C LEU A 66 -4.87 9.37 -18.75
N GLU A 67 -5.02 9.16 -20.06
CA GLU A 67 -3.90 8.58 -20.85
C GLU A 67 -2.65 9.48 -20.86
N VAL A 68 -2.81 10.81 -20.89
CA VAL A 68 -1.70 11.78 -20.85
C VAL A 68 -1.09 11.93 -19.44
N GLU A 69 -1.88 11.73 -18.40
CA GLU A 69 -1.42 11.75 -17.01
C GLU A 69 -0.83 10.40 -16.56
N TYR A 70 -1.36 9.29 -17.07
CA TYR A 70 -0.97 7.91 -16.74
C TYR A 70 0.21 7.40 -17.58
N SER A 71 0.39 7.89 -18.82
CA SER A 71 1.64 7.73 -19.57
C SER A 71 2.87 8.30 -18.85
N LYS A 72 2.66 9.12 -17.81
CA LYS A 72 3.70 9.69 -16.97
C LYS A 72 3.82 8.99 -15.60
N LEU A 73 2.92 8.06 -15.26
CA LEU A 73 3.00 7.22 -14.06
C LEU A 73 3.97 6.07 -14.32
N GLN A 74 5.24 6.37 -14.49
CA GLN A 74 6.24 5.32 -14.51
C GLN A 74 6.43 4.82 -13.08
N ILE A 75 5.81 3.69 -12.74
CA ILE A 75 6.14 3.01 -11.49
C ILE A 75 7.57 2.52 -11.63
N LYS A 76 8.44 3.06 -10.77
CA LYS A 76 9.79 2.54 -10.65
C LYS A 76 9.69 1.07 -10.24
N THR A 77 10.22 0.19 -11.07
CA THR A 77 10.38 -1.21 -10.72
C THR A 77 11.28 -1.29 -9.49
N THR A 78 10.75 -1.80 -8.38
CA THR A 78 11.50 -1.97 -7.13
C THR A 78 12.30 -3.27 -7.18
N ARG A 79 13.02 -3.49 -8.28
CA ARG A 79 13.86 -4.68 -8.42
C ARG A 79 15.13 -4.46 -7.61
N LEU A 80 15.30 -5.28 -6.59
CA LEU A 80 16.51 -5.29 -5.78
C LEU A 80 17.72 -5.70 -6.64
N PRO A 81 18.92 -5.18 -6.33
CA PRO A 81 20.15 -5.58 -7.00
C PRO A 81 20.36 -7.11 -6.99
N PRO A 82 21.00 -7.70 -8.01
CA PRO A 82 21.26 -9.14 -8.07
C PRO A 82 22.08 -9.70 -6.91
N ASN A 83 22.87 -8.87 -6.23
CA ASN A 83 23.67 -9.25 -5.05
C ASN A 83 22.91 -9.02 -3.72
N SER A 84 21.68 -8.53 -3.73
CA SER A 84 20.90 -8.35 -2.49
C SER A 84 20.63 -9.68 -1.79
N ARG A 85 20.64 -9.71 -0.45
CA ARG A 85 20.44 -10.95 0.31
C ARG A 85 18.96 -11.30 0.51
N TRP A 86 18.20 -11.27 -0.58
CA TRP A 86 16.78 -11.64 -0.61
C TRP A 86 16.52 -12.73 -1.63
N VAL A 87 15.67 -13.70 -1.31
CA VAL A 87 15.27 -14.76 -2.24
C VAL A 87 14.47 -14.18 -3.40
N TYR A 88 13.48 -13.33 -3.12
CA TYR A 88 12.74 -12.61 -4.15
C TYR A 88 13.29 -11.20 -4.32
N LEU A 89 13.72 -10.89 -5.55
CA LEU A 89 14.24 -9.57 -5.90
C LEU A 89 13.15 -8.53 -6.17
N GLY A 90 11.88 -8.91 -6.08
CA GLY A 90 10.78 -8.09 -6.59
C GLY A 90 10.80 -7.99 -8.12
N GLY A 91 10.11 -6.99 -8.66
CA GLY A 91 9.99 -6.79 -10.10
C GLY A 91 8.92 -5.76 -10.44
N ALA A 92 8.46 -5.82 -11.70
CA ALA A 92 7.29 -5.06 -12.11
C ALA A 92 6.06 -5.49 -11.32
N PRO A 93 5.22 -4.54 -10.87
CA PRO A 93 3.98 -4.88 -10.20
C PRO A 93 3.06 -5.66 -11.15
N ALA A 94 2.28 -6.59 -10.59
CA ALA A 94 1.38 -7.43 -11.39
C ALA A 94 -0.08 -6.99 -11.28
N TYR A 95 -0.83 -7.13 -12.37
CA TYR A 95 -2.30 -7.13 -12.37
C TYR A 95 -2.86 -8.53 -12.61
N HIS A 96 -4.10 -8.74 -12.21
CA HIS A 96 -4.77 -10.03 -12.18
C HIS A 96 -6.04 -9.96 -13.02
N LYS A 97 -6.22 -10.87 -13.96
CA LYS A 97 -7.47 -10.95 -14.76
C LYS A 97 -8.65 -11.50 -13.97
N ASP A 98 -8.37 -12.32 -12.96
CA ASP A 98 -9.35 -12.92 -12.07
C ASP A 98 -9.28 -12.28 -10.68
N LYS A 99 -10.43 -11.79 -10.18
CA LYS A 99 -10.58 -11.26 -8.82
C LYS A 99 -10.39 -12.31 -7.74
N ASN A 100 -10.51 -13.59 -8.08
CA ASN A 100 -10.32 -14.71 -7.16
C ASN A 100 -8.92 -15.33 -7.25
N CYS A 101 -7.99 -14.70 -7.97
CA CYS A 101 -6.61 -15.19 -8.05
C CYS A 101 -5.98 -15.27 -6.66
N SER A 102 -5.44 -16.43 -6.29
CA SER A 102 -4.79 -16.66 -4.98
C SER A 102 -3.67 -15.64 -4.70
N ARG A 103 -2.85 -15.31 -5.70
CA ARG A 103 -1.79 -14.29 -5.57
C ARG A 103 -2.29 -12.86 -5.36
N LEU A 104 -3.54 -12.54 -5.70
CA LEU A 104 -4.12 -11.24 -5.42
C LEU A 104 -4.36 -11.05 -3.91
N HIS A 105 -4.66 -12.16 -3.23
CA HIS A 105 -5.04 -12.22 -1.80
C HIS A 105 -3.89 -12.67 -0.89
N GLN A 106 -2.80 -13.16 -1.46
CA GLN A 106 -1.64 -13.64 -0.70
C GLN A 106 -0.83 -12.48 -0.15
N ASP A 107 -0.41 -12.55 1.11
CA ASP A 107 0.54 -11.60 1.69
C ASP A 107 1.90 -11.60 0.99
N TYR A 108 2.58 -10.46 1.06
CA TYR A 108 3.96 -10.40 0.59
C TYR A 108 4.86 -11.16 1.56
N LEU A 109 5.61 -12.12 1.03
CA LEU A 109 6.58 -12.91 1.78
C LEU A 109 7.93 -12.86 1.09
N ASN A 110 8.99 -12.62 1.86
CA ASN A 110 10.36 -12.74 1.36
C ASN A 110 11.28 -13.36 2.40
N PHE A 111 12.36 -13.95 1.92
CA PHE A 111 13.28 -14.74 2.72
C PHE A 111 14.68 -14.15 2.60
N GLU A 112 15.33 -13.95 3.73
CA GLU A 112 16.71 -13.45 3.78
C GLU A 112 17.69 -14.58 3.43
N ILE A 113 18.70 -14.25 2.65
CA ILE A 113 19.81 -15.16 2.32
C ILE A 113 20.87 -14.99 3.42
N PRO A 114 21.27 -16.07 4.12
CA PRO A 114 22.21 -15.98 5.23
C PRO A 114 23.53 -15.30 4.86
N GLU A 115 24.07 -14.48 5.76
CA GLU A 115 25.31 -13.70 5.53
C GLU A 115 26.52 -14.60 5.29
N GLU A 116 26.52 -15.79 5.88
CA GLU A 116 27.60 -16.78 5.75
C GLU A 116 27.74 -17.31 4.32
N LEU A 117 26.69 -17.16 3.49
CA LEU A 117 26.76 -17.53 2.08
C LEU A 117 27.62 -16.51 1.30
N PRO A 118 28.67 -16.96 0.58
CA PRO A 118 29.45 -16.08 -0.30
C PRO A 118 28.59 -15.45 -1.40
N GLU A 119 28.91 -14.20 -1.78
CA GLU A 119 28.14 -13.48 -2.82
C GLU A 119 28.06 -14.24 -4.15
N SER A 120 29.13 -14.94 -4.52
CA SER A 120 29.20 -15.76 -5.74
C SER A 120 28.18 -16.90 -5.78
N ARG A 121 27.65 -17.33 -4.62
CA ARG A 121 26.66 -18.42 -4.50
C ARG A 121 25.23 -17.94 -4.26
N ILE A 122 25.00 -16.64 -4.13
CA ILE A 122 23.67 -16.06 -3.86
C ILE A 122 22.66 -16.50 -4.93
N SER A 123 23.01 -16.40 -6.22
CA SER A 123 22.11 -16.78 -7.31
C SER A 123 21.77 -18.28 -7.31
N GLU A 124 22.74 -19.13 -6.97
CA GLU A 124 22.53 -20.58 -6.83
C GLU A 124 21.55 -20.88 -5.68
N TYR A 125 21.76 -20.22 -4.53
CA TYR A 125 20.89 -20.37 -3.36
C TYR A 125 19.46 -19.94 -3.64
N ARG A 126 19.24 -18.80 -4.32
CA ARG A 126 17.88 -18.37 -4.70
C ARG A 126 17.16 -19.41 -5.52
N LYS A 127 17.82 -19.93 -6.55
CA LYS A 127 17.24 -20.95 -7.42
C LYS A 127 16.89 -22.20 -6.61
N PHE A 128 17.83 -22.68 -5.79
CA PHE A 128 17.57 -23.81 -4.90
C PHE A 128 16.38 -23.58 -3.97
N PHE A 129 16.31 -22.42 -3.33
CA PHE A 129 15.24 -22.07 -2.40
C PHE A 129 13.88 -22.09 -3.09
N ILE A 130 13.76 -21.43 -4.24
CA ILE A 130 12.52 -21.37 -5.03
C ILE A 130 12.11 -22.78 -5.48
N ASP A 131 13.05 -23.59 -5.98
CA ASP A 131 12.79 -24.95 -6.45
C ASP A 131 12.38 -25.91 -5.32
N ASN A 132 12.68 -25.57 -4.05
CA ASN A 132 12.37 -26.40 -2.88
C ASN A 132 11.39 -25.68 -1.91
N LEU A 133 10.66 -24.66 -2.37
CA LEU A 133 9.78 -23.87 -1.51
C LEU A 133 8.64 -24.70 -0.90
N SER A 134 8.08 -25.66 -1.65
CA SER A 134 7.06 -26.56 -1.12
C SER A 134 7.60 -27.38 0.06
N LEU A 135 8.81 -27.92 -0.08
CA LEU A 135 9.48 -28.66 0.99
C LEU A 135 9.73 -27.78 2.22
N PHE A 136 10.06 -26.50 2.05
CA PHE A 136 10.19 -25.58 3.18
C PHE A 136 8.88 -25.44 3.97
N HIS A 137 7.73 -25.40 3.29
CA HIS A 137 6.43 -25.31 3.95
C HIS A 137 5.92 -26.64 4.52
N GLU A 138 6.22 -27.77 3.87
CA GLU A 138 5.76 -29.10 4.25
C GLU A 138 6.64 -29.77 5.32
N ASP A 139 7.96 -29.62 5.23
CA ASP A 139 8.97 -30.28 6.06
C ASP A 139 10.24 -29.40 6.15
N ALA A 140 10.15 -28.36 6.98
CA ALA A 140 11.20 -27.37 7.17
C ALA A 140 12.52 -27.98 7.66
N GLU A 141 12.48 -29.01 8.51
CA GLU A 141 13.68 -29.70 9.02
C GLU A 141 14.45 -30.35 7.86
N ARG A 142 13.76 -31.09 7.00
CA ARG A 142 14.38 -31.70 5.82
C ARG A 142 14.89 -30.66 4.84
N PHE A 143 14.19 -29.54 4.70
CA PHE A 143 14.66 -28.41 3.91
C PHE A 143 15.98 -27.86 4.46
N TYR A 144 16.09 -27.62 5.77
CA TYR A 144 17.31 -27.11 6.39
C TYR A 144 18.48 -28.09 6.28
N VAL A 145 18.24 -29.40 6.42
CA VAL A 145 19.29 -30.42 6.19
C VAL A 145 19.82 -30.38 4.75
N ARG A 146 18.96 -30.14 3.75
CA ARG A 146 19.40 -29.99 2.35
C ARG A 146 20.22 -28.71 2.16
N ILE A 147 19.80 -27.61 2.77
CA ILE A 147 20.55 -26.34 2.73
C ILE A 147 21.93 -26.52 3.36
N SER A 148 22.01 -27.10 4.56
CA SER A 148 23.27 -27.29 5.27
C SER A 148 24.22 -28.19 4.48
N THR A 149 23.70 -29.24 3.84
CA THR A 149 24.49 -30.18 3.04
C THR A 149 25.01 -29.54 1.76
N ARG A 150 24.18 -28.76 1.05
CA ARG A 150 24.55 -28.18 -0.26
C ARG A 150 25.38 -26.90 -0.15
N PHE A 151 25.10 -26.08 0.86
CA PHE A 151 25.70 -24.75 1.00
C PHE A 151 26.67 -24.65 2.18
N GLY A 152 26.80 -25.69 3.02
CA GLY A 152 27.66 -25.66 4.20
C GLY A 152 27.17 -24.69 5.29
N LEU A 153 25.91 -24.29 5.22
CA LEU A 153 25.32 -23.34 6.16
C LEU A 153 24.96 -24.05 7.47
N LYS A 154 25.32 -23.43 8.60
CA LYS A 154 24.98 -23.91 9.95
C LYS A 154 23.61 -23.39 10.43
N THR A 155 22.96 -22.58 9.60
CA THR A 155 21.74 -21.86 9.94
C THR A 155 20.55 -22.81 10.08
N SER A 156 19.87 -22.74 11.22
CA SER A 156 18.65 -23.51 11.51
C SER A 156 17.36 -22.74 11.22
N GLN A 157 17.44 -21.45 10.85
CA GLN A 157 16.27 -20.61 10.59
C GLN A 157 16.54 -19.60 9.48
N VAL A 158 15.62 -19.56 8.51
CA VAL A 158 15.59 -18.52 7.48
C VAL A 158 14.78 -17.35 8.03
N ARG A 159 15.38 -16.16 8.06
CA ARG A 159 14.65 -14.95 8.46
C ARG A 159 13.65 -14.59 7.37
N THR A 160 12.44 -14.27 7.81
CA THR A 160 11.32 -14.05 6.92
C THR A 160 10.76 -12.65 7.17
N ILE A 161 10.50 -11.89 6.11
CA ILE A 161 9.73 -10.66 6.17
C ILE A 161 8.36 -10.94 5.57
N GLN A 162 7.33 -10.67 6.35
CA GLN A 162 5.95 -10.68 5.91
C GLN A 162 5.41 -9.25 5.96
N HIS A 163 4.75 -8.85 4.87
CA HIS A 163 3.93 -7.65 4.84
C HIS A 163 2.54 -8.04 4.40
N ASP A 164 1.56 -7.70 5.23
CA ASP A 164 0.16 -7.96 4.90
C ASP A 164 -0.19 -7.25 3.60
N ASN A 165 -0.74 -7.97 2.63
CA ASN A 165 -1.37 -7.36 1.46
C ASN A 165 -2.81 -6.95 1.84
N SER A 166 -2.92 -6.21 2.95
CA SER A 166 -4.11 -5.94 3.76
C SER A 166 -5.20 -5.11 3.07
N GLY A 167 -5.27 -5.08 1.74
CA GLY A 167 -6.30 -4.33 1.04
C GLY A 167 -7.02 -5.08 -0.06
N TYR A 168 -7.07 -6.41 0.06
CA TYR A 168 -8.30 -7.12 -0.26
C TYR A 168 -8.96 -7.58 1.04
N ASN A 169 -9.29 -6.63 1.93
CA ASN A 169 -10.15 -6.98 3.04
C ASN A 169 -11.56 -7.21 2.50
N GLU A 170 -12.06 -8.43 2.71
CA GLU A 170 -13.40 -8.96 2.44
C GLU A 170 -14.56 -8.19 3.10
N MET A 171 -14.37 -6.93 3.51
CA MET A 171 -15.38 -6.09 4.15
C MET A 171 -15.94 -5.01 3.22
N ARG A 172 -16.39 -5.36 2.01
CA ARG A 172 -17.21 -4.42 1.20
C ARG A 172 -18.39 -5.07 0.48
N ASN A 173 -18.76 -6.28 0.87
CA ASN A 173 -19.96 -6.97 0.36
C ASN A 173 -21.26 -6.55 1.08
N SER A 174 -21.23 -5.63 2.05
CA SER A 174 -22.46 -5.02 2.56
C SER A 174 -22.87 -3.89 1.62
N VAL A 175 -24.13 -3.89 1.17
CA VAL A 175 -24.77 -2.80 0.43
C VAL A 175 -24.27 -1.44 0.95
N PHE A 176 -23.37 -0.81 0.21
CA PHE A 176 -22.77 0.46 0.63
C PHE A 176 -23.80 1.56 0.44
N ASN A 177 -24.35 2.08 1.54
CA ASN A 177 -25.26 3.21 1.49
C ASN A 177 -24.43 4.51 1.43
N VAL A 178 -24.39 5.12 0.25
CA VAL A 178 -23.64 6.36 -0.04
C VAL A 178 -24.10 7.52 0.85
N ASP A 179 -25.40 7.64 1.11
CA ASP A 179 -25.94 8.70 1.97
C ASP A 179 -25.49 8.52 3.42
N LEU A 180 -25.55 7.29 3.93
CA LEU A 180 -25.07 6.96 5.28
C LEU A 180 -23.56 7.21 5.40
N ALA A 181 -22.78 6.83 4.39
CA ALA A 181 -21.34 7.09 4.37
C ALA A 181 -21.02 8.60 4.35
N THR A 182 -21.78 9.38 3.58
CA THR A 182 -21.68 10.85 3.56
C THR A 182 -22.02 11.44 4.93
N GLN A 183 -23.08 10.96 5.58
CA GLN A 183 -23.45 11.38 6.93
C GLN A 183 -22.37 11.03 7.96
N ASN A 184 -21.78 9.84 7.87
CA ASN A 184 -20.69 9.41 8.74
C ASN A 184 -19.44 10.29 8.58
N ILE A 185 -19.09 10.67 7.35
CA ILE A 185 -17.99 11.63 7.09
C ILE A 185 -18.28 12.97 7.76
N ARG A 186 -19.48 13.54 7.55
CA ARG A 186 -19.87 14.82 8.15
C ARG A 186 -19.87 14.76 9.68
N ALA A 187 -20.47 13.73 10.26
CA ALA A 187 -20.48 13.52 11.70
C ALA A 187 -19.07 13.38 12.27
N HIS A 188 -18.16 12.71 11.55
CA HIS A 188 -16.77 12.56 11.97
C HIS A 188 -15.97 13.87 11.85
N ILE A 189 -16.23 14.68 10.83
CA ILE A 189 -15.69 16.04 10.70
C ILE A 189 -16.13 16.90 11.89
N THR A 190 -17.43 16.90 12.22
CA THR A 190 -17.96 17.59 13.41
C THR A 190 -17.27 17.11 14.68
N LYS A 191 -17.18 15.79 14.89
CA LYS A 191 -16.48 15.20 16.03
C LYS A 191 -15.02 15.65 16.14
N MET A 192 -14.31 15.76 15.02
CA MET A 192 -12.94 16.26 15.00
C MET A 192 -12.84 17.74 15.38
N LEU A 193 -13.75 18.56 14.87
CA LEU A 193 -13.81 19.99 15.21
C LEU A 193 -14.14 20.19 16.69
N ASP A 194 -15.12 19.46 17.21
CA ASP A 194 -15.50 19.48 18.63
C ASP A 194 -14.32 19.06 19.51
N TYR A 195 -13.63 17.99 19.12
CA TYR A 195 -12.44 17.54 19.85
C TYR A 195 -11.31 18.58 19.84
N LYS A 196 -11.00 19.14 18.67
CA LYS A 196 -9.96 20.18 18.52
C LYS A 196 -10.26 21.42 19.34
N ASN A 197 -11.53 21.76 19.51
CA ASN A 197 -12.00 22.96 20.21
C ASN A 197 -12.52 22.67 21.62
N SER A 198 -12.37 21.43 22.12
CA SER A 198 -12.89 21.00 23.42
C SER A 198 -12.25 21.74 24.59
N ASP A 199 -10.96 22.10 24.46
CA ASP A 199 -10.19 22.81 25.47
C ASP A 199 -9.12 23.70 24.82
N PRO A 200 -8.82 24.91 25.36
CA PRO A 200 -7.79 25.79 24.81
C PRO A 200 -6.39 25.19 24.73
N THR A 201 -6.03 24.28 25.65
CA THR A 201 -4.75 23.57 25.67
C THR A 201 -4.71 22.53 24.55
N VAL A 202 -5.79 21.75 24.39
CA VAL A 202 -5.94 20.79 23.28
C VAL A 202 -5.86 21.50 21.94
N HIS A 203 -6.56 22.63 21.79
CA HIS A 203 -6.54 23.43 20.58
C HIS A 203 -5.12 23.91 20.24
N LYS A 204 -4.42 24.54 21.20
CA LYS A 204 -3.04 25.02 21.01
C LYS A 204 -2.08 23.88 20.65
N LEU A 205 -2.23 22.74 21.32
CA LEU A 205 -1.40 21.56 21.08
C LEU A 205 -1.60 21.01 19.67
N ILE A 206 -2.85 20.76 19.26
CA ILE A 206 -3.16 20.27 17.90
C ILE A 206 -2.75 21.29 16.84
N HIS A 207 -2.99 22.58 17.08
CA HIS A 207 -2.57 23.64 16.16
C HIS A 207 -1.05 23.67 15.96
N SER A 208 -0.27 23.48 17.03
CA SER A 208 1.20 23.55 16.98
C SER A 208 1.86 22.31 16.36
N VAL A 209 1.41 21.10 16.72
CA VAL A 209 2.10 19.83 16.38
C VAL A 209 1.20 18.78 15.73
N GLY A 210 -0.10 19.01 15.58
CA GLY A 210 -1.06 18.01 15.08
C GLY A 210 -0.85 17.54 13.64
N PHE A 211 -0.02 18.25 12.85
CA PHE A 211 0.41 17.85 11.52
C PHE A 211 1.85 17.31 11.47
N ALA A 212 2.63 17.47 12.54
CA ALA A 212 4.07 17.25 12.53
C ALA A 212 4.56 16.74 13.89
N THR A 213 4.18 15.51 14.26
CA THR A 213 4.59 14.87 15.52
C THR A 213 6.10 14.76 15.72
N HIS A 214 6.91 14.77 14.65
CA HIS A 214 8.36 14.85 14.79
C HIS A 214 8.81 16.13 15.53
N LYS A 215 8.03 17.22 15.44
CA LYS A 215 8.26 18.46 16.21
C LYS A 215 7.95 18.31 17.69
N ALA A 216 7.33 17.21 18.10
CA ALA A 216 7.16 16.83 19.49
C ALA A 216 8.46 16.26 20.09
N MET A 217 9.55 16.18 19.32
CA MET A 217 10.86 15.71 19.79
C MET A 217 11.96 16.73 19.54
N ASP A 218 12.91 16.80 20.47
CA ASP A 218 14.20 17.44 20.28
C ASP A 218 15.20 16.42 19.75
N TYR A 219 15.53 16.52 18.46
CA TYR A 219 16.49 15.61 17.84
C TYR A 219 17.95 15.86 18.29
N LYS A 220 18.26 17.03 18.86
CA LYS A 220 19.61 17.33 19.36
C LYS A 220 19.84 16.76 20.76
N SER A 221 18.81 16.75 21.60
CA SER A 221 18.90 16.24 22.98
C SER A 221 18.25 14.86 23.19
N ASN A 222 17.63 14.29 22.15
CA ASN A 222 16.85 13.05 22.18
C ASN A 222 15.74 13.05 23.25
N LYS A 223 15.22 14.24 23.60
CA LYS A 223 14.14 14.42 24.57
C LYS A 223 12.81 14.63 23.87
N LYS A 224 11.76 13.95 24.34
CA LYS A 224 10.37 14.23 23.94
C LYS A 224 9.92 15.54 24.60
N TYR A 225 9.45 16.51 23.80
CA TYR A 225 8.76 17.71 24.32
C TYR A 225 7.33 17.38 24.76
N ILE A 226 6.75 16.33 24.18
CA ILE A 226 5.42 15.84 24.48
C ILE A 226 5.54 14.33 24.66
N ASP A 227 5.11 13.83 25.80
CA ASP A 227 5.02 12.39 26.00
C ASP A 227 3.89 11.82 25.14
N LEU A 228 4.26 11.14 24.06
CA LEU A 228 3.32 10.46 23.16
C LEU A 228 2.95 9.06 23.69
N ASP A 229 3.55 8.63 24.80
CA ASP A 229 3.18 7.40 25.50
C ASP A 229 1.95 7.70 26.40
N GLY A 230 0.96 6.79 26.44
CA GLY A 230 -0.31 7.01 27.15
C GLY A 230 -1.45 7.66 26.33
N ASP A 231 -2.36 8.35 27.03
CA ASP A 231 -3.52 9.06 26.46
C ASP A 231 -3.15 10.52 26.18
N ASN A 232 -2.81 10.81 24.93
CA ASN A 232 -2.28 12.10 24.50
C ASN A 232 -3.20 12.73 23.44
N PRO A 233 -3.51 14.05 23.52
CA PRO A 233 -4.43 14.65 22.57
C PRO A 233 -3.98 14.59 21.10
N VAL A 234 -2.67 14.64 20.85
CA VAL A 234 -2.09 14.50 19.52
C VAL A 234 -2.25 13.07 19.00
N LYS A 235 -2.08 12.06 19.85
CA LYS A 235 -2.30 10.65 19.47
C LYS A 235 -3.76 10.40 19.10
N GLN A 236 -4.70 10.88 19.91
CA GLN A 236 -6.13 10.81 19.61
C GLN A 236 -6.47 11.59 18.33
N TRP A 237 -5.88 12.78 18.11
CA TRP A 237 -6.01 13.53 16.87
C TRP A 237 -5.57 12.72 15.64
N HIS A 238 -4.43 12.03 15.72
CA HIS A 238 -3.95 11.18 14.63
C HIS A 238 -4.86 9.98 14.36
N GLN A 239 -5.43 9.36 15.40
CA GLN A 239 -6.43 8.31 15.24
C GLN A 239 -7.69 8.83 14.54
N LEU A 240 -8.18 10.01 14.92
CA LEU A 240 -9.33 10.65 14.27
C LEU A 240 -9.03 10.97 12.80
N LYS A 241 -7.83 11.48 12.47
CA LYS A 241 -7.42 11.70 11.08
C LYS A 241 -7.35 10.40 10.28
N LEU A 242 -6.85 9.32 10.88
CA LEU A 242 -6.82 8.00 10.22
C LEU A 242 -8.24 7.51 9.91
N GLN A 243 -9.14 7.58 10.89
CA GLN A 243 -10.55 7.23 10.71
C GLN A 243 -11.22 8.06 9.61
N LEU A 244 -10.98 9.38 9.58
CA LEU A 244 -11.52 10.25 8.53
C LEU A 244 -11.01 9.84 7.14
N LYS A 245 -9.70 9.59 7.01
CA LYS A 245 -9.12 9.14 5.73
C LYS A 245 -9.71 7.81 5.28
N THR A 246 -9.91 6.85 6.18
CA THR A 246 -10.57 5.59 5.88
C THR A 246 -12.00 5.82 5.38
N LEU A 247 -12.81 6.62 6.09
CA LEU A 247 -14.18 6.94 5.66
C LEU A 247 -14.23 7.60 4.27
N LEU A 248 -13.32 8.55 4.00
CA LEU A 248 -13.22 9.21 2.70
C LEU A 248 -12.84 8.22 1.59
N ILE A 249 -11.84 7.37 1.81
CA ILE A 249 -11.42 6.34 0.85
C ILE A 249 -12.53 5.32 0.60
N ASP A 250 -13.24 4.93 1.65
CA ASP A 250 -14.35 3.98 1.55
C ASP A 250 -15.50 4.53 0.72
N HIS A 251 -15.84 5.80 0.96
CA HIS A 251 -16.81 6.51 0.15
C HIS A 251 -16.36 6.63 -1.30
N MET A 252 -15.11 7.09 -1.57
CA MET A 252 -14.57 7.22 -2.93
C MET A 252 -14.62 5.89 -3.70
N ILE A 253 -14.20 4.79 -3.08
CA ILE A 253 -14.26 3.46 -3.70
C ILE A 253 -15.70 3.12 -4.06
N SER A 254 -16.63 3.30 -3.14
CA SER A 254 -18.00 2.84 -3.33
C SER A 254 -18.79 3.64 -4.37
N VAL A 255 -18.48 4.93 -4.55
CA VAL A 255 -19.14 5.77 -5.55
C VAL A 255 -18.47 5.72 -6.92
N THR A 256 -17.15 5.45 -6.98
CA THR A 256 -16.37 5.55 -8.21
C THR A 256 -15.99 4.18 -8.78
N ASN A 257 -15.53 3.24 -7.95
CA ASN A 257 -14.98 1.96 -8.39
C ASN A 257 -15.16 0.87 -7.31
N PRO A 258 -16.41 0.41 -7.08
CA PRO A 258 -16.73 -0.51 -5.99
C PRO A 258 -16.10 -1.88 -6.14
N GLU A 259 -15.89 -2.34 -7.39
CA GLU A 259 -15.25 -3.62 -7.69
C GLU A 259 -13.72 -3.56 -7.66
N LEU A 260 -13.14 -2.37 -7.49
CA LEU A 260 -11.69 -2.12 -7.59
C LEU A 260 -11.10 -2.74 -8.88
N ALA A 261 -11.81 -2.52 -9.98
CA ALA A 261 -11.42 -2.96 -11.30
C ALA A 261 -10.73 -1.81 -12.04
N PHE A 262 -9.65 -2.10 -12.75
CA PHE A 262 -8.79 -1.11 -13.39
C PHE A 262 -8.68 -1.43 -14.87
N ASN A 263 -8.54 -0.39 -15.70
CA ASN A 263 -8.32 -0.60 -17.13
C ASN A 263 -6.92 -1.17 -17.37
N GLN A 264 -6.83 -2.31 -18.08
CA GLN A 264 -5.56 -2.98 -18.35
C GLN A 264 -4.57 -2.08 -19.11
N SER A 265 -5.02 -1.30 -20.11
CA SER A 265 -4.12 -0.47 -20.92
C SER A 265 -3.43 0.62 -20.09
N VAL A 266 -4.14 1.15 -19.09
CA VAL A 266 -3.62 2.12 -18.12
C VAL A 266 -2.52 1.48 -17.27
N LEU A 267 -2.73 0.25 -16.80
CA LEU A 267 -1.74 -0.47 -16.01
C LEU A 267 -0.52 -0.89 -16.84
N ASP A 268 -0.73 -1.38 -18.06
CA ASP A 268 0.34 -1.72 -19.01
C ASP A 268 1.23 -0.49 -19.26
N THR A 269 0.62 0.68 -19.48
CA THR A 269 1.32 1.96 -19.66
C THR A 269 2.08 2.40 -18.41
N ALA A 270 1.53 2.12 -17.21
CA ALA A 270 2.20 2.41 -15.94
C ALA A 270 3.36 1.44 -15.60
N GLY A 271 3.58 0.41 -16.42
CA GLY A 271 4.66 -0.57 -16.27
C GLY A 271 4.29 -1.80 -15.45
N PHE A 272 2.99 -2.08 -15.29
CA PHE A 272 2.54 -3.36 -14.74
C PHE A 272 2.68 -4.49 -15.76
N ILE A 273 2.68 -5.72 -15.24
CA ILE A 273 2.67 -6.93 -16.04
C ILE A 273 1.48 -7.82 -15.64
N SER A 274 1.03 -8.68 -16.55
CA SER A 274 0.03 -9.69 -16.20
C SER A 274 0.58 -10.70 -15.19
N CYS A 275 -0.23 -11.05 -14.19
CA CYS A 275 0.07 -12.09 -13.23
C CYS A 275 0.28 -13.42 -13.96
N LYS A 276 1.39 -14.10 -13.66
CA LYS A 276 1.76 -15.36 -14.32
C LYS A 276 0.71 -16.47 -14.12
N GLU A 277 0.06 -16.52 -12.96
CA GLU A 277 -1.01 -17.49 -12.71
C GLU A 277 -2.27 -17.18 -13.52
N CYS A 278 -2.68 -15.91 -13.59
CA CYS A 278 -3.83 -15.49 -14.39
C CYS A 278 -3.60 -15.65 -15.90
N SER A 279 -2.35 -15.60 -16.35
CA SER A 279 -1.98 -15.66 -17.77
C SER A 279 -2.00 -17.08 -18.35
N GLY A 280 -2.37 -18.09 -17.57
CA GLY A 280 -2.28 -19.49 -17.99
C GLY A 280 -0.84 -19.94 -18.25
N PHE A 281 0.15 -19.33 -17.58
CA PHE A 281 1.53 -19.81 -17.65
C PHE A 281 1.63 -21.11 -16.86
N ASN A 282 1.19 -22.20 -17.51
CA ASN A 282 1.74 -23.52 -17.25
C ASN A 282 3.25 -23.35 -17.27
N SER A 283 3.87 -23.68 -16.15
CA SER A 283 5.31 -23.74 -15.99
C SER A 283 5.89 -24.75 -16.96
N THR A 284 6.14 -24.33 -18.20
CA THR A 284 7.15 -24.91 -19.06
C THR A 284 8.29 -23.90 -19.14
N ILE A 285 9.21 -24.08 -18.19
CA ILE A 285 10.65 -23.78 -18.24
C ILE A 285 11.09 -22.97 -19.46
N LYS A 286 11.68 -21.79 -19.23
CA LYS A 286 12.84 -21.31 -20.02
C LYS A 286 13.60 -20.20 -19.27
N LEU A 287 14.73 -20.67 -18.70
CA LEU A 287 16.01 -20.04 -18.33
C LEU A 287 16.01 -18.77 -17.47
#